data_AF-A0A7S1VPP1-F1
#
_entry.id   AF-A0A7S1VPP1-F1
#
_cell.length_a   1.000
_cell.length_b   1.000
_cell.length_c   1.000
_cell.angle_alpha   90.00
_cell.angle_beta   90.00
_cell.angle_gamma   90.00
#
_symmetry.space_group_name_H-M   'P 1'
#
loop_
_entity.id
_entity.type
_entity.pdbx_description
1 polymer ?
#
loop_
_entity_poly.entity_id
_entity_poly.type
_entity_poly.pdbx_seq_one_letter_code
_entity_poly.pdbx_strand_id
1 'polypeptide(L)'
;FALLGPLWGRSPGFFVEAGALDGVRFSNTQLLTQRGCDWHGLLVEANPELVERARANRPESLVVGSALCASPRTVQWVQSGRPEVRGILEYMAPSFVRRWHAAAADRVLIDLPCVTLDSLLARLNRTHIDFLSLDVEGGEWQGLQ
;
A
#
# COMPACT_ATOMS: atom_id res chain seq x y z
N PHE A 1 6.25 10.51 -7.39
CA PHE A 1 7.41 11.17 -6.75
C PHE A 1 6.92 12.03 -5.59
N ALA A 2 6.97 11.51 -4.37
CA ALA A 2 6.81 12.32 -3.17
C ALA A 2 8.19 12.84 -2.75
N LEU A 3 8.34 14.16 -2.63
CA LEU A 3 9.54 14.75 -2.04
C LEU A 3 9.33 14.81 -0.52
N LEU A 4 10.10 14.04 0.25
CA LEU A 4 10.06 14.05 1.72
C LEU A 4 10.65 15.33 2.34
N GLY A 5 11.24 16.21 1.54
CA GLY A 5 11.92 17.44 2.00
C GLY A 5 11.09 18.30 2.97
N PRO A 6 9.80 18.59 2.69
CA PRO A 6 8.94 19.35 3.60
C PRO A 6 8.58 18.65 4.92
N LEU A 7 8.87 17.34 5.03
CA LEU A 7 8.63 16.55 6.24
C LEU A 7 9.89 16.40 7.10
N TRP A 8 11.06 16.77 6.60
CA TRP A 8 12.31 16.65 7.33
C TRP A 8 12.30 17.52 8.59
N GLY A 9 12.48 16.89 9.76
CA GLY A 9 12.39 17.56 11.07
C GLY A 9 10.97 17.84 11.56
N ARG A 10 9.91 17.50 10.79
CA ARG A 10 8.54 17.49 11.32
C ARG A 10 8.36 16.20 12.11
N SER A 11 8.11 16.32 13.41
CA SER A 11 7.87 15.20 14.32
C SER A 11 7.11 15.76 15.54
N PRO A 12 6.08 15.06 16.06
CA PRO A 12 5.54 13.77 15.61
C PRO A 12 4.71 13.87 14.32
N GLY A 13 4.40 12.72 13.70
CA GLY A 13 3.54 12.66 12.51
C GLY A 13 2.93 11.28 12.26
N PHE A 14 1.83 11.22 11.50
CA PHE A 14 1.16 9.99 11.09
C PHE A 14 1.17 9.82 9.57
N PHE A 15 1.63 8.68 9.09
CA PHE A 15 1.62 8.37 7.66
C PHE A 15 0.72 7.17 7.31
N VAL A 16 0.31 7.13 6.05
CA VAL A 16 -0.26 5.94 5.41
C VAL A 16 0.54 5.64 4.14
N GLU A 17 0.95 4.39 3.97
CA GLU A 17 1.57 3.89 2.74
C GLU A 17 0.79 2.68 2.22
N ALA A 18 0.15 2.83 1.06
CA ALA A 18 -0.52 1.73 0.36
C ALA A 18 0.34 1.27 -0.82
N GLY A 19 0.49 -0.04 -0.97
CA GLY A 19 1.55 -0.64 -1.80
C GLY A 19 2.85 -0.79 -1.03
N ALA A 20 2.77 -1.15 0.25
CA ALA A 20 3.92 -1.15 1.16
C ALA A 20 4.97 -2.23 0.84
N LEU A 21 4.66 -3.19 -0.03
CA LEU A 21 5.54 -4.30 -0.40
C LEU A 21 6.02 -5.04 0.87
N ASP A 22 7.32 -5.24 1.04
CA ASP A 22 7.92 -5.83 2.25
C ASP A 22 8.21 -4.79 3.36
N GLY A 23 7.70 -3.56 3.23
CA GLY A 23 7.90 -2.45 4.17
C GLY A 23 9.26 -1.78 4.09
N VAL A 24 10.18 -2.23 3.22
CA VAL A 24 11.55 -1.71 3.11
C VAL A 24 11.88 -1.37 1.67
N ARG A 25 11.77 -2.36 0.78
CA ARG A 25 12.09 -2.21 -0.63
C ARG A 25 11.10 -1.24 -1.26
N PHE A 26 11.65 -0.15 -1.80
CA PHE A 26 10.90 0.95 -2.42
C PHE A 26 9.97 1.73 -1.47
N SER A 27 10.10 1.55 -0.15
CA SER A 27 9.26 2.28 0.79
C SER A 27 9.54 3.79 0.73
N ASN A 28 8.46 4.55 0.69
CA ASN A 28 8.48 6.01 0.76
C ASN A 28 8.39 6.53 2.21
N THR A 29 8.07 5.68 3.18
CA THR A 29 7.88 6.07 4.58
C THR A 29 8.92 5.50 5.54
N GLN A 30 9.78 4.57 5.08
CA GLN A 30 10.76 3.91 5.95
C GLN A 30 11.61 4.90 6.75
N LEU A 31 12.06 5.96 6.09
CA LEU A 31 12.92 6.97 6.68
C LEU A 31 12.24 7.78 7.81
N LEU A 32 10.90 7.90 7.76
CA LEU A 32 10.13 8.67 8.74
C LEU A 32 10.14 8.03 10.14
N THR A 33 10.31 6.71 10.24
CA THR A 33 10.33 6.00 11.52
C THR A 33 11.75 5.70 12.03
N GLN A 34 12.78 6.19 11.34
CA GLN A 34 14.17 6.01 11.79
C GLN A 34 14.46 6.88 13.03
N ARG A 35 15.51 6.50 13.77
CA ARG A 35 15.85 7.06 15.09
C ARG A 35 15.82 8.59 15.11
N GLY A 36 15.02 9.14 16.04
CA GLY A 36 14.88 10.58 16.25
C GLY A 36 13.63 11.19 15.63
N CYS A 37 12.87 10.43 14.84
CA CYS A 37 11.59 10.83 14.27
C CYS A 37 10.45 10.06 14.98
N ASP A 38 9.51 10.76 15.62
CA ASP A 38 8.34 10.19 16.31
C ASP A 38 7.17 10.03 15.32
N TRP A 39 7.44 9.33 14.22
CA TRP A 39 6.39 8.96 13.27
C TRP A 39 5.90 7.55 13.52
N HIS A 40 4.58 7.40 13.40
CA HIS A 40 3.90 6.11 13.41
C HIS A 40 3.01 6.06 12.18
N GLY A 41 2.73 4.87 11.65
CA GLY A 41 1.94 4.81 10.43
C GLY A 41 1.29 3.49 10.16
N LEU A 42 0.45 3.52 9.12
CA LEU A 42 -0.29 2.40 8.58
C LEU A 42 0.30 2.00 7.23
N LEU A 43 0.76 0.76 7.14
CA LEU A 43 1.15 0.11 5.89
C LEU A 43 -0.02 -0.75 5.41
N VAL A 44 -0.42 -0.58 4.15
CA VAL A 44 -1.46 -1.37 3.49
C VAL A 44 -0.82 -2.14 2.34
N GLU A 45 -0.87 -3.46 2.41
CA GLU A 45 -0.32 -4.36 1.39
C GLU A 45 -1.31 -5.48 1.13
N ALA A 46 -1.60 -5.78 -0.13
CA ALA A 46 -2.56 -6.81 -0.48
C ALA A 46 -1.92 -8.20 -0.62
N ASN A 47 -0.64 -8.28 -1.00
CA ASN A 47 0.07 -9.53 -1.20
C ASN A 47 0.35 -10.23 0.15
N PRO A 48 -0.29 -11.39 0.43
CA PRO A 48 -0.18 -12.04 1.73
C PRO A 48 1.27 -12.43 2.11
N GLU A 49 2.09 -12.79 1.12
CA GLU A 49 3.49 -13.15 1.36
C GLU A 49 4.33 -11.95 1.82
N LEU A 50 3.99 -10.75 1.35
CA LEU A 50 4.72 -9.53 1.65
C LEU A 50 4.22 -8.86 2.93
N VAL A 51 2.93 -9.01 3.26
CA VAL A 51 2.34 -8.53 4.51
C VAL A 51 3.12 -9.02 5.73
N GLU A 52 3.44 -10.31 5.78
CA GLU A 52 4.19 -10.86 6.93
C GLU A 52 5.63 -10.32 6.99
N ARG A 53 6.25 -10.07 5.83
CA ARG A 53 7.59 -9.45 5.77
C ARG A 53 7.53 -7.99 6.21
N ALA A 54 6.53 -7.25 5.78
CA ALA A 54 6.30 -5.87 6.20
C ALA A 54 6.11 -5.79 7.73
N ARG A 55 5.34 -6.68 8.34
CA ARG A 55 5.20 -6.76 9.81
C ARG A 55 6.53 -7.00 10.51
N ALA A 56 7.34 -7.92 9.99
CA ALA A 56 8.65 -8.23 10.56
C ALA A 56 9.65 -7.08 10.39
N ASN A 57 9.62 -6.40 9.24
CA ASN A 57 10.54 -5.32 8.91
C ASN A 57 10.16 -3.97 9.53
N ARG A 58 8.88 -3.78 9.86
CA ARG A 58 8.29 -2.52 10.33
C ARG A 58 7.48 -2.73 11.61
N PRO A 59 8.06 -3.31 12.68
CA PRO A 59 7.33 -3.65 13.91
C PRO A 59 6.75 -2.42 14.64
N GLU A 60 7.24 -1.23 14.34
CA GLU A 60 6.73 0.05 14.85
C GLU A 60 5.49 0.56 14.09
N SER A 61 5.19 0.00 12.92
CA SER A 61 4.05 0.40 12.08
C SER A 61 2.93 -0.65 12.14
N LEU A 62 1.69 -0.21 11.95
CA LEU A 62 0.57 -1.12 11.79
C LEU A 62 0.54 -1.60 10.34
N VAL A 63 0.33 -2.91 10.13
CA VAL A 63 0.30 -3.50 8.78
C VAL A 63 -1.02 -4.22 8.55
N VAL A 64 -1.75 -3.77 7.53
CA VAL A 64 -3.03 -4.34 7.10
C VAL A 64 -2.85 -5.10 5.79
N GLY A 65 -3.25 -6.38 5.82
CA GLY A 65 -3.29 -7.26 4.66
C GLY A 65 -4.58 -7.10 3.86
N SER A 66 -4.68 -6.09 3.01
CA SER A 66 -5.87 -5.80 2.19
C SER A 66 -5.53 -4.84 1.05
N ALA A 67 -6.34 -4.82 0.00
CA ALA A 67 -6.30 -3.74 -0.99
C ALA A 67 -7.18 -2.55 -0.57
N LEU A 68 -6.99 -1.39 -1.21
CA LEU A 68 -7.83 -0.20 -1.00
C LEU A 68 -8.82 0.02 -2.16
N CYS A 69 -10.07 0.30 -1.83
CA CYS A 69 -11.17 0.58 -2.76
C CYS A 69 -12.13 1.62 -2.19
N ALA A 70 -12.94 2.21 -3.07
CA ALA A 70 -13.98 3.20 -2.72
C ALA A 70 -15.12 2.63 -1.84
N SER A 71 -15.25 1.31 -1.81
CA SER A 71 -16.25 0.61 -0.99
C SER A 71 -15.76 -0.80 -0.67
N PRO A 72 -16.14 -1.38 0.49
CA PRO A 72 -15.75 -2.75 0.83
C PRO A 72 -16.28 -3.76 -0.20
N ARG A 73 -15.39 -4.59 -0.75
CA ARG A 73 -15.73 -5.64 -1.72
C ARG A 73 -14.63 -6.68 -1.84
N THR A 74 -14.91 -7.75 -2.55
CA THR A 74 -13.89 -8.67 -3.05
C THR A 74 -13.39 -8.20 -4.42
N VAL A 75 -12.09 -8.32 -4.67
CA VAL A 75 -11.43 -7.93 -5.93
C VAL A 75 -10.55 -9.06 -6.45
N GLN A 76 -10.34 -9.06 -7.78
CA GLN A 76 -9.43 -9.96 -8.46
C GLN A 76 -8.02 -9.37 -8.47
N TRP A 77 -7.14 -9.96 -7.66
CA TRP A 77 -5.76 -9.56 -7.49
C TRP A 77 -4.82 -10.43 -8.33
N VAL A 78 -3.86 -9.83 -9.02
CA VAL A 78 -2.83 -10.56 -9.76
C VAL A 78 -1.73 -11.04 -8.81
N GLN A 79 -1.66 -12.35 -8.54
CA GLN A 79 -0.70 -12.95 -7.62
C GLN A 79 0.61 -13.40 -8.28
N SER A 80 0.65 -13.61 -9.60
CA SER A 80 1.88 -14.02 -10.29
C SER A 80 2.68 -12.84 -10.84
N GLY A 81 3.83 -13.11 -11.47
CA GLY A 81 4.76 -12.08 -11.94
C GLY A 81 5.57 -11.46 -10.80
N ARG A 82 6.19 -10.30 -11.07
CA ARG A 82 7.03 -9.62 -10.08
C ARG A 82 6.16 -8.97 -9.00
N PRO A 83 6.49 -9.09 -7.70
CA PRO A 83 5.63 -8.57 -6.63
C PRO A 83 5.34 -7.07 -6.73
N GLU A 84 6.32 -6.29 -7.18
CA GLU A 84 6.23 -4.83 -7.32
C GLU A 84 5.30 -4.33 -8.43
N VAL A 85 4.71 -5.20 -9.25
CA VAL A 85 3.75 -4.80 -10.30
C VAL A 85 2.41 -5.51 -10.14
N ARG A 86 2.21 -6.22 -9.02
CA ARG A 86 0.96 -6.89 -8.70
C ARG A 86 -0.06 -5.86 -8.23
N GLY A 87 -1.32 -6.12 -8.52
CA GLY A 87 -2.39 -5.14 -8.28
C GLY A 87 -3.77 -5.73 -8.55
N ILE A 88 -4.79 -4.88 -8.41
CA ILE A 88 -6.15 -5.22 -8.81
C ILE A 88 -6.24 -5.12 -10.33
N LEU A 89 -6.54 -6.24 -11.00
CA LEU A 89 -6.53 -6.30 -12.47
C LEU A 89 -7.50 -5.28 -13.10
N GLU A 90 -8.65 -5.05 -12.45
CA GLU A 90 -9.70 -4.16 -12.94
C GLU A 90 -9.28 -2.67 -12.95
N TYR A 91 -8.24 -2.30 -12.18
CA TYR A 91 -7.74 -0.91 -12.08
C TYR A 91 -6.48 -0.66 -12.91
N MET A 92 -5.79 -1.71 -13.37
CA MET A 92 -4.58 -1.56 -14.16
C MET A 92 -4.86 -0.99 -15.55
N ALA A 93 -4.04 -0.03 -15.99
CA ALA A 93 -4.10 0.48 -17.35
C ALA A 93 -3.80 -0.64 -18.38
N PRO A 94 -4.47 -0.68 -19.55
CA PRO A 94 -4.21 -1.72 -20.55
C PRO A 94 -2.76 -1.81 -21.02
N SER A 95 -2.04 -0.68 -21.08
CA SER A 95 -0.61 -0.64 -21.40
C SER A 95 0.26 -1.27 -20.31
N PHE A 96 -0.13 -1.12 -19.04
CA PHE A 96 0.53 -1.73 -17.90
C PHE A 96 0.36 -3.25 -17.93
N VAL A 97 -0.88 -3.72 -18.12
CA VAL A 97 -1.19 -5.15 -18.29
C VAL A 97 -0.40 -5.76 -19.45
N ARG A 98 -0.30 -5.07 -20.60
CA ARG A 98 0.52 -5.55 -21.73
C ARG A 98 2.02 -5.59 -21.46
N ARG A 99 2.53 -4.76 -20.55
CA ARG A 99 3.96 -4.71 -20.23
C ARG A 99 4.35 -5.75 -19.18
N TRP A 100 3.53 -5.93 -18.16
CA TRP A 100 3.88 -6.70 -16.96
C TRP A 100 3.11 -8.01 -16.80
N HIS A 101 1.96 -8.12 -17.45
CA HIS A 101 1.04 -9.27 -17.35
C HIS A 101 0.60 -9.74 -18.73
N ALA A 102 1.51 -9.78 -19.71
CA ALA A 102 1.17 -10.14 -21.08
C ALA A 102 0.79 -11.62 -21.21
N ALA A 103 1.56 -12.50 -20.56
CA ALA A 103 1.33 -13.94 -20.62
C ALA A 103 0.22 -14.35 -19.63
N ALA A 104 -0.53 -15.39 -19.98
CA ALA A 104 -1.55 -15.95 -19.08
C ALA A 104 -0.95 -16.46 -17.76
N ALA A 105 0.30 -16.97 -17.80
CA ALA A 105 1.04 -17.36 -16.61
C ALA A 105 1.30 -16.19 -15.63
N ASP A 106 1.33 -14.96 -16.14
CA ASP A 106 1.51 -13.73 -15.35
C ASP A 106 0.18 -13.15 -14.83
N ARG A 107 -0.93 -13.89 -14.97
CA ARG A 107 -2.27 -13.53 -14.49
C ARG A 107 -2.90 -14.63 -13.63
N VAL A 108 -2.15 -15.17 -12.69
CA VAL A 108 -2.77 -15.98 -11.63
C VAL A 108 -3.57 -15.04 -10.76
N LEU A 109 -4.90 -15.22 -10.73
CA LEU A 109 -5.80 -14.37 -9.98
C LEU A 109 -6.19 -15.03 -8.66
N ILE A 110 -6.25 -14.23 -7.60
CA ILE A 110 -6.80 -14.61 -6.30
C ILE A 110 -7.85 -13.58 -5.87
N ASP A 111 -8.81 -14.04 -5.07
CA ASP A 111 -9.78 -13.15 -4.44
C ASP A 111 -9.18 -12.57 -3.15
N LEU A 112 -9.19 -11.24 -3.03
CA LEU A 112 -8.75 -10.55 -1.82
C LEU A 112 -9.82 -9.57 -1.32
N PRO A 113 -9.89 -9.35 0.01
CA PRO A 113 -10.69 -8.27 0.57
C PRO A 113 -10.09 -6.93 0.16
N CYS A 114 -10.97 -6.03 -0.26
CA CYS A 114 -10.69 -4.63 -0.50
C CYS A 114 -11.50 -3.79 0.49
N VAL A 115 -10.86 -2.85 1.16
CA VAL A 115 -11.46 -2.00 2.21
C VAL A 115 -11.28 -0.52 1.87
N THR A 116 -12.03 0.35 2.54
CA THR A 116 -11.84 1.80 2.37
C THR A 116 -10.76 2.31 3.30
N LEU A 117 -10.02 3.33 2.87
CA LEU A 117 -9.06 4.03 3.72
C LEU A 117 -9.75 4.58 4.98
N ASP A 118 -10.93 5.17 4.83
CA ASP A 118 -11.76 5.67 5.93
C ASP A 118 -12.06 4.61 6.99
N SER A 119 -12.37 3.37 6.58
CA SER A 119 -12.65 2.28 7.53
C SER A 119 -11.42 1.90 8.33
N LEU A 120 -10.23 1.99 7.73
CA LEU A 120 -8.96 1.73 8.42
C LEU A 120 -8.65 2.87 9.39
N LEU A 121 -8.75 4.13 8.94
CA LEU A 121 -8.53 5.31 9.78
C LEU A 121 -9.48 5.35 10.98
N ALA A 122 -10.77 5.05 10.77
CA ALA A 122 -11.78 4.98 11.82
C ALA A 122 -11.42 3.95 12.90
N ARG A 123 -10.95 2.75 12.50
CA ARG A 123 -10.49 1.72 13.46
C ARG A 123 -9.28 2.16 14.27
N LEU A 124 -8.46 3.06 13.74
CA LEU A 124 -7.30 3.64 14.42
C LEU A 124 -7.64 4.92 15.21
N ASN A 125 -8.90 5.34 15.22
CA ASN A 125 -9.34 6.64 15.75
C ASN A 125 -8.50 7.80 15.17
N ARG A 126 -8.20 7.74 13.87
CA ARG A 126 -7.46 8.79 13.13
C ARG A 126 -8.39 9.48 12.15
N THR A 127 -8.27 10.80 12.08
CA THR A 127 -9.01 11.66 11.13
C THR A 127 -8.08 12.50 10.26
N HIS A 128 -6.77 12.43 10.51
CA HIS A 128 -5.75 13.21 9.82
C HIS A 128 -4.57 12.32 9.43
N ILE A 129 -4.05 12.54 8.23
CA ILE A 129 -2.84 11.92 7.70
C ILE A 129 -1.86 13.04 7.36
N ASP A 130 -0.66 13.03 7.95
CA ASP A 130 0.39 14.01 7.68
C ASP A 130 1.15 13.69 6.38
N PHE A 131 1.23 12.41 6.03
CA PHE A 131 1.82 11.94 4.77
C PHE A 131 1.11 10.71 4.21
N LEU A 132 0.67 10.81 2.96
CA LEU A 132 0.02 9.71 2.25
C LEU A 132 0.87 9.32 1.04
N SER A 133 1.32 8.07 1.00
CA SER A 133 1.93 7.43 -0.15
C SER A 133 0.97 6.40 -0.73
N LEU A 134 0.63 6.54 -2.01
CA LEU A 134 -0.21 5.60 -2.75
C LEU A 134 0.55 5.14 -3.99
N ASP A 135 0.85 3.85 -4.04
CA ASP A 135 1.44 3.18 -5.21
C ASP A 135 0.79 1.80 -5.33
N VAL A 136 -0.38 1.74 -5.96
CA VAL A 136 -1.24 0.53 -5.99
C VAL A 136 -1.57 0.11 -7.42
N GLU A 137 -0.65 0.44 -8.34
CA GLU A 137 -0.62 0.00 -9.74
C GLU A 137 -1.90 0.30 -10.52
N GLY A 138 -2.47 1.50 -10.31
CA GLY A 138 -3.64 2.02 -11.02
C GLY A 138 -4.89 2.17 -10.14
N GLY A 139 -4.87 1.66 -8.91
CA GLY A 139 -5.97 1.77 -7.95
C GLY A 139 -5.99 3.07 -7.13
N GLU A 140 -5.14 4.05 -7.43
CA GLU A 140 -4.93 5.23 -6.58
C GLU A 140 -6.21 6.07 -6.45
N TRP A 141 -6.98 6.19 -7.53
CA TRP A 141 -8.25 6.91 -7.50
C TRP A 141 -9.25 6.23 -6.58
N GLN A 142 -9.40 4.91 -6.67
CA GLN A 142 -10.33 4.15 -5.85
C GLN A 142 -9.92 4.13 -4.38
N GLY A 143 -8.62 4.16 -4.07
CA GLY A 143 -8.13 4.24 -2.69
C GLY A 143 -8.37 5.60 -2.01
N LEU A 144 -8.69 6.65 -2.78
CA LEU A 144 -8.92 8.01 -2.28
C LEU A 144 -10.40 8.40 -2.14
N GLN A 145 -11.32 7.56 -2.64
CA GLN A 145 -12.77 7.77 -2.53
C GLN A 145 -13.29 7.19 -1.21
#